data_AF-A0A9N9IL28-F1
#
_entry.id   AF-A0A9N9IL28-F1
#
_cell.length_a   1.000
_cell.length_b   1.000
_cell.length_c   1.000
_cell.angle_alpha   90.00
_cell.angle_beta   90.00
_cell.angle_gamma   90.00
#
_symmetry.space_group_name_H-M   'P 1'
#
loop_
_entity.id
_entity.type
_entity.pdbx_description
1 polymer ?
#
loop_
_entity_poly.entity_id
_entity_poly.type
_entity_poly.pdbx_seq_one_letter_code
_entity_poly.pdbx_strand_id
1 'polypeptide(L)'
;NVPALVRWLQAYLYRGASSIVAQNQLVPILGIFQKLLASKINDQYALDLLTTIIEYTPTANLDQYMQAIISLLMKKLSATRNEKFTIRFINFLCYFIALNKEGAGPDYIINAFDSIQPGLFLQVLTSIVILNLQKVQGQIERNICAVALTRLLTQSNTMLSPNYIVQWPSILTAVIKLFEAPVEIKKTGIEEEQEEYVDFELEEAEFKSAFNKLVTASRAKRDPTGIPNPRDFLARSVYALSQTHPGKIIDIVHKEIPQECAIYLNQYMANAGVGALD
;
A
#
# COMPACT_ATOMS: atom_id res chain seq x y z
N ASN A 1 1.38 24.90 -9.72
CA ASN A 1 1.56 25.13 -8.26
C ASN A 1 1.21 23.94 -7.37
N VAL A 2 0.20 23.13 -7.69
CA VAL A 2 -0.22 21.97 -6.86
C VAL A 2 0.95 21.08 -6.40
N PRO A 3 1.89 20.66 -7.27
CA PRO A 3 2.98 19.76 -6.84
C PRO A 3 3.88 20.40 -5.78
N ALA A 4 4.13 21.71 -5.88
CA ALA A 4 4.96 22.45 -4.92
C ALA A 4 4.29 22.56 -3.55
N LEU A 5 2.99 22.89 -3.53
CA LEU A 5 2.22 23.08 -2.30
C LEU A 5 2.03 21.76 -1.55
N VAL A 6 1.74 20.68 -2.27
CA VAL A 6 1.66 19.34 -1.67
C VAL A 6 2.99 18.95 -1.07
N ARG A 7 4.09 19.14 -1.81
CA ARG A 7 5.43 18.89 -1.31
C ARG A 7 5.79 19.72 -0.07
N TRP A 8 5.35 20.97 -0.04
CA TRP A 8 5.53 21.85 1.11
C TRP A 8 4.74 21.34 2.33
N LEU A 9 3.47 20.98 2.17
CA LEU A 9 2.67 20.38 3.24
C LEU A 9 3.28 19.09 3.77
N GLN A 10 3.79 18.24 2.88
CA GLN A 10 4.47 17.00 3.28
C GLN A 10 5.73 17.29 4.13
N ALA A 11 6.50 18.32 3.80
CA ALA A 11 7.66 18.73 4.58
C ALA A 11 7.26 19.31 5.96
N TYR A 12 6.14 20.03 6.04
CA TYR A 12 5.60 20.53 7.31
C TYR A 12 5.12 19.40 8.22
N LEU A 13 4.39 18.42 7.66
CA LEU A 13 3.99 17.22 8.38
C LEU A 13 5.20 16.43 8.89
N TYR A 14 6.22 16.26 8.05
CA TYR A 14 7.48 15.61 8.44
C TYR A 14 8.16 16.28 9.64
N ARG A 15 8.16 17.61 9.69
CA ARG A 15 8.87 18.38 10.74
C ARG A 15 8.04 18.61 12.00
N GLY A 16 6.71 18.68 11.89
CA GLY A 16 5.87 19.23 12.96
C GLY A 16 4.46 18.69 13.02
N ALA A 17 4.23 17.42 12.67
CA ALA A 17 2.90 16.80 12.75
C ALA A 17 2.21 17.00 14.12
N SER A 18 2.94 16.85 15.24
CA SER A 18 2.37 17.05 16.57
C SER A 18 1.86 18.48 16.79
N SER A 19 2.59 19.49 16.29
CA SER A 19 2.17 20.90 16.38
C SER A 19 0.95 21.18 15.49
N ILE A 20 0.90 20.58 14.29
CA ILE A 20 -0.25 20.68 13.37
C ILE A 20 -1.51 20.12 14.03
N VAL A 21 -1.39 18.97 14.70
CA VAL A 21 -2.49 18.35 15.44
C VAL A 21 -2.91 19.24 16.61
N ALA A 22 -1.96 19.73 17.41
CA ALA A 22 -2.24 20.60 18.56
C ALA A 22 -2.95 21.90 18.18
N GLN A 23 -2.69 22.41 16.96
CA GLN A 23 -3.31 23.62 16.41
C GLN A 23 -4.60 23.34 15.62
N ASN A 24 -5.14 22.12 15.67
CA ASN A 24 -6.34 21.70 14.92
C ASN A 24 -6.24 21.91 13.40
N GLN A 25 -5.02 21.90 12.84
CA GLN A 25 -4.78 22.11 11.41
C GLN A 25 -4.89 20.82 10.57
N LEU A 26 -5.09 19.67 11.21
CA LEU A 26 -5.27 18.39 10.53
C LEU A 26 -6.54 18.37 9.65
N VAL A 27 -7.66 18.94 10.14
CA VAL A 27 -8.93 18.97 9.39
C VAL A 27 -8.81 19.76 8.08
N PRO A 28 -8.27 21.00 8.06
CA PRO A 28 -7.98 21.70 6.81
C PRO A 28 -7.11 20.89 5.83
N ILE A 29 -6.08 20.21 6.32
CA ILE A 29 -5.19 19.39 5.47
C ILE A 29 -5.95 18.20 4.87
N LEU A 30 -6.83 17.55 5.64
CA LEU A 30 -7.71 16.49 5.13
C LEU A 30 -8.72 17.04 4.09
N GLY A 31 -9.19 18.28 4.26
CA GLY A 31 -9.99 18.97 3.25
C GLY A 31 -9.23 19.20 1.93
N ILE A 32 -7.94 19.53 2.00
CA ILE A 32 -7.07 19.64 0.83
C ILE A 32 -6.92 18.26 0.16
N PHE A 33 -6.68 17.21 0.94
CA PHE A 33 -6.65 15.83 0.43
C PHE A 33 -7.95 15.49 -0.31
N GLN A 34 -9.12 15.77 0.27
CA GLN A 34 -10.41 15.49 -0.36
C GLN A 34 -10.57 16.23 -1.70
N LYS A 35 -10.15 17.50 -1.76
CA LYS A 35 -10.19 18.30 -2.99
C LYS A 35 -9.26 17.74 -4.07
N LEU A 36 -8.05 17.32 -3.70
CA LEU A 36 -7.10 16.70 -4.63
C LEU A 36 -7.63 15.37 -5.15
N LEU A 37 -8.22 14.55 -4.26
CA LEU A 37 -8.78 13.24 -4.61
C LEU A 37 -9.94 13.35 -5.60
N ALA A 38 -10.76 14.39 -5.51
CA ALA A 38 -11.87 14.63 -6.43
C ALA A 38 -11.40 14.89 -7.87
N SER A 39 -10.23 15.52 -8.04
CA SER A 39 -9.64 15.81 -9.36
C SER A 39 -9.02 14.56 -9.98
N LYS A 40 -9.24 14.31 -11.28
CA LYS A 40 -8.56 13.21 -12.01
C LYS A 40 -7.08 13.49 -12.21
N ILE A 41 -6.71 14.75 -12.46
CA ILE A 41 -5.33 15.17 -12.75
C ILE A 41 -4.47 15.18 -11.48
N ASN A 42 -5.08 15.42 -10.30
CA ASN A 42 -4.34 15.62 -9.06
C ASN A 42 -4.48 14.48 -8.04
N ASP A 43 -5.15 13.38 -8.37
CA ASP A 43 -5.41 12.29 -7.44
C ASP A 43 -4.12 11.60 -6.93
N GLN A 44 -3.07 11.55 -7.75
CA GLN A 44 -1.72 11.16 -7.34
C GLN A 44 -1.26 11.95 -6.10
N TYR A 45 -1.37 13.28 -6.16
CA TYR A 45 -0.90 14.13 -5.07
C TYR A 45 -1.76 13.98 -3.81
N ALA A 46 -3.02 13.58 -3.96
CA ALA A 46 -3.88 13.25 -2.84
C ALA A 46 -3.35 12.03 -2.07
N LEU A 47 -2.99 10.96 -2.77
CA LEU A 47 -2.44 9.75 -2.15
C LEU A 47 -1.04 9.99 -1.57
N ASP A 48 -0.20 10.78 -2.24
CA ASP A 48 1.13 11.17 -1.73
C ASP A 48 1.00 11.98 -0.43
N LEU A 49 0.04 12.93 -0.37
CA LEU A 49 -0.25 13.71 0.83
C LEU A 49 -0.80 12.81 1.94
N LEU A 50 -1.76 11.94 1.62
CA LEU A 50 -2.37 11.04 2.61
C LEU A 50 -1.35 10.06 3.21
N THR A 51 -0.46 9.51 2.38
CA THR A 51 0.67 8.68 2.84
C THR A 51 1.49 9.41 3.90
N THR A 52 1.77 10.70 3.68
CA THR A 52 2.55 11.52 4.60
C THR A 52 1.78 11.85 5.88
N ILE A 53 0.46 12.12 5.77
CA ILE A 53 -0.41 12.33 6.93
C ILE A 53 -0.35 11.09 7.83
N ILE A 54 -0.51 9.89 7.27
CA ILE A 54 -0.51 8.63 8.01
C ILE A 54 0.87 8.32 8.60
N GLU A 55 1.95 8.58 7.86
CA GLU A 55 3.32 8.34 8.34
C GLU A 55 3.62 9.17 9.60
N TYR A 56 3.33 10.48 9.59
CA TYR A 56 3.78 11.39 10.65
C TYR A 56 2.75 11.75 11.72
N THR A 57 1.44 11.61 11.47
CA THR A 57 0.40 11.98 12.44
C THR A 57 0.13 10.83 13.41
N PRO A 58 0.14 11.02 14.74
CA PRO A 58 -0.14 9.95 15.70
C PRO A 58 -1.47 9.23 15.40
N THR A 59 -1.47 7.90 15.50
CA THR A 59 -2.61 7.05 15.08
C THR A 59 -3.91 7.42 15.81
N ALA A 60 -3.83 7.72 17.11
CA ALA A 60 -4.97 8.14 17.93
C ALA A 60 -5.69 9.39 17.39
N ASN A 61 -4.97 10.30 16.72
CA ASN A 61 -5.57 11.50 16.13
C ASN A 61 -6.21 11.23 14.77
N LEU A 62 -5.93 10.08 14.15
CA LEU A 62 -6.48 9.68 12.85
C LEU A 62 -7.76 8.85 12.98
N ASP A 63 -7.97 8.17 14.12
CA ASP A 63 -9.07 7.22 14.32
C ASP A 63 -10.44 7.77 13.91
N GLN A 64 -10.77 8.99 14.35
CA GLN A 64 -12.06 9.64 14.03
C GLN A 64 -12.25 10.00 12.55
N TYR A 65 -11.17 10.00 11.76
CA TYR A 65 -11.20 10.35 10.34
C TYR A 65 -11.02 9.12 9.42
N MET A 66 -10.50 8.02 9.93
CA MET A 66 -10.14 6.85 9.10
C MET A 66 -11.31 6.28 8.32
N GLN A 67 -12.49 6.15 8.95
CA GLN A 67 -13.70 5.66 8.29
C GLN A 67 -14.08 6.55 7.09
N ALA A 68 -14.02 7.87 7.26
CA ALA A 68 -14.32 8.84 6.21
C ALA A 68 -13.27 8.81 5.09
N ILE A 69 -11.98 8.74 5.45
CA ILE A 69 -10.87 8.65 4.50
C ILE A 69 -11.01 7.40 3.62
N ILE A 70 -11.21 6.23 4.23
CA ILE A 70 -11.37 4.97 3.50
C ILE A 70 -12.63 5.01 2.62
N SER A 71 -13.75 5.53 3.13
CA SER A 71 -14.98 5.68 2.35
C SER A 71 -14.77 6.55 1.10
N LEU A 72 -14.01 7.65 1.22
CA LEU A 72 -13.67 8.51 0.08
C LEU A 72 -12.80 7.79 -0.95
N LEU A 73 -11.78 7.06 -0.50
CA LEU A 73 -10.92 6.27 -1.38
C LEU A 73 -11.71 5.18 -2.12
N MET A 74 -12.59 4.47 -1.41
CA MET A 74 -13.47 3.45 -1.98
C MET A 74 -14.44 4.04 -2.99
N LYS A 75 -15.07 5.17 -2.68
CA LYS A 75 -15.94 5.87 -3.64
C LYS A 75 -15.17 6.26 -4.91
N LYS A 76 -13.95 6.79 -4.76
CA LYS A 76 -13.10 7.14 -5.92
C LYS A 76 -12.72 5.90 -6.73
N LEU A 77 -12.32 4.82 -6.07
CA LEU A 77 -11.92 3.57 -6.72
C LEU A 77 -13.07 2.93 -7.50
N SER A 78 -14.28 2.92 -6.93
CA SER A 78 -15.48 2.40 -7.60
C SER A 78 -15.95 3.30 -8.75
N ALA A 79 -15.82 4.62 -8.62
CA ALA A 79 -16.24 5.57 -9.64
C ALA A 79 -15.28 5.64 -10.84
N THR A 80 -13.99 5.42 -10.60
CA THR A 80 -12.94 5.58 -11.60
C THR A 80 -12.42 4.20 -11.99
N ARG A 81 -12.77 3.70 -13.19
CA ARG A 81 -12.14 2.51 -13.78
C ARG A 81 -10.71 2.80 -14.28
N ASN A 82 -9.93 3.51 -13.50
CA ASN A 82 -8.57 3.91 -13.83
C ASN A 82 -7.56 2.95 -13.17
N GLU A 83 -6.79 2.26 -14.00
CA GLU A 83 -5.75 1.33 -13.58
C GLU A 83 -4.61 2.04 -12.84
N LYS A 84 -4.23 3.25 -13.28
CA LYS A 84 -3.19 4.08 -12.63
C LYS A 84 -3.58 4.44 -11.19
N PHE A 85 -4.83 4.83 -10.96
CA PHE A 85 -5.33 5.11 -9.61
C PHE A 85 -5.38 3.83 -8.77
N THR A 86 -5.84 2.71 -9.35
CA THR A 86 -5.86 1.40 -8.67
C THR A 86 -4.47 0.99 -8.19
N ILE A 87 -3.44 1.09 -9.03
CA ILE A 87 -2.05 0.74 -8.66
C ILE A 87 -1.55 1.68 -7.54
N ARG A 88 -1.84 2.98 -7.62
CA ARG A 88 -1.45 3.94 -6.58
C ARG A 88 -2.18 3.68 -5.26
N PHE A 89 -3.46 3.31 -5.31
CA PHE A 89 -4.22 2.91 -4.14
C PHE A 89 -3.62 1.66 -3.48
N ILE A 90 -3.21 0.66 -4.27
CA ILE A 90 -2.51 -0.54 -3.77
C ILE A 90 -1.20 -0.14 -3.09
N ASN A 91 -0.39 0.69 -3.74
CA ASN A 91 0.86 1.19 -3.15
C ASN A 91 0.62 1.91 -1.82
N PHE A 92 -0.40 2.77 -1.76
CA PHE A 92 -0.80 3.46 -0.52
C PHE A 92 -1.24 2.47 0.57
N LEU A 93 -2.11 1.52 0.24
CA LEU A 93 -2.63 0.54 1.18
C LEU A 93 -1.51 -0.35 1.73
N CYS A 94 -0.64 -0.86 0.86
CA CYS A 94 0.52 -1.64 1.24
C CYS A 94 1.52 -0.82 2.04
N TYR A 95 1.77 0.44 1.66
CA TYR A 95 2.60 1.35 2.45
C TYR A 95 2.08 1.47 3.88
N PHE A 96 0.76 1.68 4.05
CA PHE A 96 0.16 1.79 5.36
C PHE A 96 0.31 0.50 6.19
N ILE A 97 0.05 -0.67 5.59
CA ILE A 97 0.24 -1.96 6.28
C ILE A 97 1.72 -2.21 6.63
N ALA A 98 2.65 -1.75 5.79
CA ALA A 98 4.08 -1.93 5.98
C ALA A 98 4.71 -0.89 6.92
N LEU A 99 3.98 0.13 7.36
CA LEU A 99 4.48 1.08 8.35
C LEU A 99 4.67 0.38 9.70
N ASN A 100 5.87 0.44 10.26
CA ASN A 100 6.16 -0.06 11.60
C ASN A 100 5.97 1.08 12.60
N LYS A 101 4.71 1.39 12.92
CA LYS A 101 4.34 2.53 13.76
C LYS A 101 3.39 2.08 14.86
N GLU A 102 3.58 2.59 16.08
CA GLU A 102 2.73 2.24 17.21
C GLU A 102 1.25 2.55 16.94
N GLY A 103 0.39 1.55 17.21
CA GLY A 103 -1.05 1.62 16.95
C GLY A 103 -1.44 1.48 15.47
N ALA A 104 -0.49 1.54 14.53
CA ALA A 104 -0.73 1.30 13.12
C ALA A 104 -0.20 -0.10 12.74
N GLY A 105 -1.05 -0.91 12.13
CA GLY A 105 -0.66 -2.26 11.75
C GLY A 105 -1.73 -2.96 10.92
N PRO A 106 -1.50 -4.24 10.58
CA PRO A 106 -2.44 -5.02 9.79
C PRO A 106 -3.85 -5.10 10.39
N ASP A 107 -3.95 -5.36 11.69
CA ASP A 107 -5.26 -5.45 12.37
C ASP A 107 -5.97 -4.09 12.42
N TYR A 108 -5.22 -2.99 12.58
CA TYR A 108 -5.80 -1.64 12.56
C TYR A 108 -6.50 -1.36 11.23
N ILE A 109 -5.83 -1.66 10.11
CA ILE A 109 -6.41 -1.38 8.81
C ILE A 109 -7.59 -2.28 8.50
N ILE A 110 -7.52 -3.57 8.86
CA ILE A 110 -8.63 -4.50 8.69
C ILE A 110 -9.86 -3.97 9.44
N ASN A 111 -9.69 -3.61 10.72
CA ASN A 111 -10.76 -3.06 11.54
C ASN A 111 -11.30 -1.73 10.98
N ALA A 112 -10.43 -0.85 10.46
CA ALA A 112 -10.86 0.41 9.89
C ALA A 112 -11.74 0.21 8.63
N PHE A 113 -11.40 -0.74 7.76
CA PHE A 113 -12.24 -1.12 6.63
C PHE A 113 -13.53 -1.82 7.07
N ASP A 114 -13.44 -2.79 7.98
CA ASP A 114 -14.60 -3.55 8.44
C ASP A 114 -15.58 -2.71 9.28
N SER A 115 -15.12 -1.60 9.85
CA SER A 115 -16.00 -0.62 10.53
C SER A 115 -16.98 0.08 9.58
N ILE A 116 -16.67 0.14 8.28
CA ILE A 116 -17.60 0.65 7.25
C ILE A 116 -18.61 -0.44 6.89
N GLN A 117 -18.11 -1.63 6.60
CA GLN A 117 -18.92 -2.80 6.27
C GLN A 117 -18.12 -4.08 6.58
N PRO A 118 -18.69 -5.04 7.32
CA PRO A 118 -18.00 -6.29 7.62
C PRO A 118 -17.54 -7.03 6.36
N GLY A 119 -16.27 -7.43 6.31
CA GLY A 119 -15.68 -8.14 5.17
C GLY A 119 -15.28 -7.24 4.00
N LEU A 120 -15.40 -5.91 4.14
CA LEU A 120 -14.98 -4.96 3.11
C LEU A 120 -13.48 -5.09 2.83
N PHE A 121 -12.65 -5.26 3.87
CA PHE A 121 -11.22 -5.44 3.67
C PHE A 121 -10.92 -6.69 2.83
N LEU A 122 -11.59 -7.80 3.14
CA LEU A 122 -11.45 -9.06 2.41
C LEU A 122 -11.81 -8.89 0.92
N GLN A 123 -12.88 -8.18 0.63
CA GLN A 123 -13.30 -7.90 -0.74
C GLN A 123 -12.26 -7.05 -1.49
N VAL A 124 -11.73 -6.00 -0.85
CA VAL A 124 -10.69 -5.14 -1.45
C VAL A 124 -9.41 -5.93 -1.69
N LEU A 125 -9.00 -6.75 -0.72
CA LEU A 125 -7.80 -7.57 -0.83
C LEU A 125 -7.89 -8.55 -2.00
N THR A 126 -9.01 -9.29 -2.10
CA THR A 126 -9.21 -10.30 -3.14
C THR A 126 -9.47 -9.71 -4.52
N SER A 127 -10.37 -8.74 -4.62
CA SER A 127 -10.86 -8.22 -5.91
C SER A 127 -9.99 -7.12 -6.49
N ILE A 128 -9.11 -6.50 -5.69
CA ILE A 128 -8.34 -5.34 -6.13
C ILE A 128 -6.85 -5.58 -5.93
N VAL A 129 -6.42 -5.83 -4.70
CA VAL A 129 -4.99 -5.94 -4.36
C VAL A 129 -4.37 -7.14 -5.05
N ILE A 130 -4.89 -8.36 -4.81
CA ILE A 130 -4.31 -9.59 -5.36
C ILE A 130 -4.34 -9.59 -6.90
N LEU A 131 -5.45 -9.16 -7.51
CA LEU A 131 -5.60 -9.17 -8.97
C LEU A 131 -4.67 -8.18 -9.70
N ASN A 132 -4.27 -7.09 -9.06
CA ASN A 132 -3.45 -6.05 -9.70
C ASN A 132 -2.04 -5.94 -9.11
N LEU A 133 -1.66 -6.82 -8.19
CA LEU A 133 -0.37 -6.77 -7.51
C LEU A 133 0.82 -6.87 -8.47
N GLN A 134 0.71 -7.70 -9.52
CA GLN A 134 1.78 -7.89 -10.53
C GLN A 134 2.00 -6.66 -11.43
N LYS A 135 1.06 -5.71 -11.42
CA LYS A 135 1.14 -4.46 -12.20
C LYS A 135 1.86 -3.36 -11.43
N VAL A 136 2.19 -3.58 -10.15
CA VAL A 136 2.94 -2.61 -9.35
C VAL A 136 4.36 -2.49 -9.90
N GLN A 137 4.71 -1.26 -10.29
CA GLN A 137 6.02 -0.93 -10.85
C GLN A 137 6.91 -0.27 -9.81
N GLY A 138 8.22 -0.44 -9.98
CA GLY A 138 9.25 0.14 -9.10
C GLY A 138 9.73 -0.83 -8.03
N GLN A 139 11.05 -0.90 -7.84
CA GLN A 139 11.64 -1.84 -6.88
C GLN A 139 11.21 -1.56 -5.45
N ILE A 140 11.18 -0.28 -5.05
CA ILE A 140 10.79 0.14 -3.70
C ILE A 140 9.32 -0.20 -3.45
N GLU A 141 8.44 0.07 -4.42
CA GLU A 141 6.99 -0.19 -4.29
C GLU A 141 6.73 -1.68 -4.15
N ARG A 142 7.38 -2.52 -4.97
CA ARG A 142 7.26 -3.97 -4.89
C ARG A 142 7.79 -4.51 -3.56
N ASN A 143 8.91 -3.99 -3.07
CA ASN A 143 9.44 -4.36 -1.75
C ASN A 143 8.45 -4.01 -0.64
N ILE A 144 7.88 -2.81 -0.66
CA ILE A 144 6.85 -2.37 0.30
C ILE A 144 5.63 -3.28 0.23
N CYS A 145 5.13 -3.60 -0.96
CA CYS A 145 3.99 -4.51 -1.15
C CYS A 145 4.27 -5.91 -0.61
N ALA A 146 5.45 -6.45 -0.88
CA ALA A 146 5.84 -7.76 -0.37
C ALA A 146 5.93 -7.79 1.16
N VAL A 147 6.55 -6.77 1.77
CA VAL A 147 6.63 -6.63 3.23
C VAL A 147 5.22 -6.46 3.82
N ALA A 148 4.39 -5.62 3.22
CA ALA A 148 3.01 -5.36 3.66
C ALA A 148 2.20 -6.65 3.77
N LEU A 149 2.16 -7.42 2.68
CA LEU A 149 1.41 -8.68 2.62
C LEU A 149 2.03 -9.75 3.52
N THR A 150 3.35 -9.77 3.67
CA THR A 150 4.02 -10.64 4.65
C THR A 150 3.58 -10.32 6.07
N ARG A 151 3.54 -9.03 6.46
CA ARG A 151 3.05 -8.61 7.78
C ARG A 151 1.57 -8.91 7.95
N LEU A 152 0.76 -8.71 6.91
CA LEU A 152 -0.64 -9.08 6.92
C LEU A 152 -0.85 -10.58 7.22
N LEU A 153 -0.02 -11.45 6.63
CA LEU A 153 -0.10 -12.90 6.83
C LEU A 153 0.39 -13.37 8.21
N THR A 154 1.35 -12.66 8.81
CA THR A 154 2.12 -13.16 9.96
C THR A 154 1.89 -12.40 11.25
N GLN A 155 1.47 -11.12 11.18
CA GLN A 155 1.31 -10.24 12.34
C GLN A 155 -0.15 -9.87 12.61
N SER A 156 -1.09 -10.24 11.73
CA SER A 156 -2.52 -10.02 11.94
C SER A 156 -3.17 -11.22 12.60
N ASN A 157 -3.77 -11.01 13.78
CA ASN A 157 -4.59 -12.05 14.41
C ASN A 157 -5.93 -12.20 13.67
N THR A 158 -6.44 -11.10 13.11
CA THR A 158 -7.70 -11.10 12.36
C THR A 158 -7.59 -11.94 11.08
N MET A 159 -6.42 -11.92 10.43
CA MET A 159 -6.14 -12.72 9.25
C MET A 159 -6.16 -14.24 9.52
N LEU A 160 -5.83 -14.65 10.75
CA LEU A 160 -5.88 -16.05 11.20
C LEU A 160 -7.29 -16.49 11.65
N SER A 161 -8.25 -15.57 11.67
CA SER A 161 -9.65 -15.90 11.98
C SER A 161 -10.28 -16.76 10.85
N PRO A 162 -11.30 -17.57 11.14
CA PRO A 162 -11.87 -18.50 10.16
C PRO A 162 -12.44 -17.82 8.90
N ASN A 163 -12.83 -16.55 9.00
CA ASN A 163 -13.38 -15.78 7.87
C ASN A 163 -12.28 -15.34 6.89
N TYR A 164 -11.06 -15.10 7.38
CA TYR A 164 -9.96 -14.56 6.61
C TYR A 164 -8.94 -15.63 6.19
N ILE A 165 -8.82 -16.71 6.96
CA ILE A 165 -7.81 -17.76 6.75
C ILE A 165 -7.90 -18.42 5.36
N VAL A 166 -9.10 -18.47 4.77
CA VAL A 166 -9.34 -19.00 3.42
C VAL A 166 -8.56 -18.24 2.33
N GLN A 167 -8.23 -16.97 2.56
CA GLN A 167 -7.45 -16.17 1.61
C GLN A 167 -5.94 -16.19 1.88
N TRP A 168 -5.49 -16.83 2.96
CA TRP A 168 -4.08 -16.92 3.32
C TRP A 168 -3.22 -17.55 2.21
N PRO A 169 -3.60 -18.68 1.56
CA PRO A 169 -2.85 -19.25 0.43
C PRO A 169 -2.77 -18.32 -0.77
N SER A 170 -3.88 -17.63 -1.10
CA SER A 170 -3.97 -16.71 -2.23
C SER A 170 -3.00 -15.54 -2.09
N ILE A 171 -2.90 -14.98 -0.89
CA ILE A 171 -1.99 -13.86 -0.61
C ILE A 171 -0.54 -14.33 -0.63
N LEU A 172 -0.22 -15.48 -0.02
CA LEU A 172 1.15 -16.02 -0.04
C LEU A 172 1.60 -16.32 -1.47
N THR A 173 0.72 -16.92 -2.27
CA THR A 173 0.95 -17.15 -3.70
C THR A 173 1.18 -15.83 -4.44
N ALA A 174 0.40 -14.78 -4.14
CA ALA A 174 0.57 -13.46 -4.75
C ALA A 174 1.92 -12.82 -4.39
N VAL A 175 2.40 -12.97 -3.15
CA VAL A 175 3.72 -12.49 -2.70
C VAL A 175 4.85 -13.24 -3.41
N ILE A 176 4.76 -14.57 -3.52
CA ILE A 176 5.78 -15.37 -4.22
C ILE A 176 5.81 -15.00 -5.70
N LYS A 177 4.63 -14.89 -6.34
CA LYS A 177 4.55 -14.38 -7.71
C LYS A 177 5.15 -12.98 -7.83
N LEU A 178 4.97 -12.11 -6.84
CA LEU A 178 5.58 -10.77 -6.84
C LEU A 178 7.11 -10.81 -6.80
N PHE A 179 7.75 -11.90 -6.36
CA PHE A 179 9.20 -12.05 -6.40
C PHE A 179 9.72 -12.71 -7.66
N GLU A 180 9.02 -13.73 -8.17
CA GLU A 180 9.53 -14.59 -9.24
C GLU A 180 8.94 -14.26 -10.61
N ALA A 181 7.71 -13.73 -10.66
CA ALA A 181 7.09 -13.36 -11.92
C ALA A 181 7.59 -11.98 -12.42
N PRO A 182 7.74 -11.82 -13.74
CA PRO A 182 8.03 -10.52 -14.34
C PRO A 182 6.88 -9.55 -14.08
N VAL A 183 7.18 -8.25 -14.06
CA VAL A 183 6.14 -7.21 -13.95
C VAL A 183 5.21 -7.32 -15.15
N GLU A 184 3.90 -7.28 -14.90
CA GLU A 184 2.92 -7.12 -15.96
C GLU A 184 2.99 -5.68 -16.49
N ILE A 185 3.78 -5.48 -17.54
CA ILE A 185 3.88 -4.19 -18.23
C ILE A 185 2.86 -4.20 -19.38
N LYS A 186 1.78 -3.43 -19.26
CA LYS A 186 0.98 -3.09 -20.45
C LYS A 186 1.79 -2.17 -21.35
N LYS A 187 1.85 -2.48 -22.65
CA LYS A 187 2.49 -1.67 -23.70
C LYS A 187 1.70 -0.38 -24.01
N THR A 188 1.20 0.34 -23.02
CA THR A 188 0.52 1.64 -23.20
C THR A 188 1.39 2.84 -22.82
N GLY A 189 2.64 2.59 -22.39
CA GLY A 189 3.54 3.60 -21.84
C GLY A 189 4.09 4.67 -22.79
N ILE A 190 3.70 4.72 -24.07
CA ILE A 190 4.06 5.83 -24.96
C ILE A 190 2.85 6.71 -25.25
N GLU A 191 1.64 6.16 -25.32
CA GLU A 191 0.44 6.91 -25.65
C GLU A 191 -0.20 7.56 -24.41
N GLU A 192 -0.19 6.91 -23.24
CA GLU A 192 -0.79 7.46 -22.01
C GLU A 192 0.07 8.55 -21.34
N GLU A 193 1.40 8.46 -21.44
CA GLU A 193 2.30 9.54 -20.98
C GLU A 193 2.19 10.76 -21.91
N GLN A 194 1.96 10.55 -23.21
CA GLN A 194 1.68 11.64 -24.16
C GLN A 194 0.29 12.21 -23.95
N GLU A 195 -0.74 11.40 -23.68
CA GLU A 195 -2.07 11.88 -23.31
C GLU A 195 -2.06 12.69 -22.00
N GLU A 196 -1.22 12.37 -21.01
CA GLU A 196 -1.08 13.20 -19.80
C GLU A 196 -0.40 14.56 -20.08
N TYR A 197 0.40 14.65 -21.15
CA TYR A 197 0.92 15.92 -21.67
C TYR A 197 -0.08 16.64 -22.61
N VAL A 198 -0.93 15.91 -23.33
CA VAL A 198 -1.88 16.44 -24.33
C VAL A 198 -3.23 16.82 -23.70
N ASP A 199 -3.68 16.15 -22.64
CA ASP A 199 -4.83 16.55 -21.81
C ASP A 199 -4.50 17.79 -20.94
N PHE A 200 -3.21 18.09 -20.78
CA PHE A 200 -2.75 19.38 -20.26
C PHE A 200 -2.95 20.53 -21.27
N GLU A 201 -3.05 20.22 -22.56
CA GLU A 201 -3.17 21.20 -23.65
C GLU A 201 -4.62 21.45 -24.12
N LEU A 202 -5.57 20.53 -23.88
CA LEU A 202 -6.88 20.58 -24.55
C LEU A 202 -8.06 21.13 -23.73
N GLU A 203 -7.98 21.23 -22.40
CA GLU A 203 -9.16 21.67 -21.62
C GLU A 203 -9.15 23.08 -21.04
N GLU A 204 -8.06 23.86 -21.04
CA GLU A 204 -8.12 25.24 -20.54
C GLU A 204 -7.05 26.13 -21.20
N ALA A 205 -7.43 26.84 -22.27
CA ALA A 205 -6.71 28.00 -22.79
C ALA A 205 -6.85 29.20 -21.83
N GLU A 206 -6.49 29.02 -20.57
CA GLU A 206 -6.32 30.06 -19.58
C GLU A 206 -4.88 29.98 -19.05
N PHE A 207 -4.24 31.14 -18.95
CA PHE A 207 -2.82 31.34 -18.69
C PHE A 207 -2.30 30.54 -17.47
N LYS A 208 -1.83 29.29 -17.66
CA LYS A 208 -1.27 28.45 -16.60
C LYS A 208 0.24 28.61 -16.50
N SER A 209 0.70 28.97 -15.30
CA SER A 209 2.13 29.06 -14.96
C SER A 209 2.79 27.67 -15.05
N ALA A 210 3.77 27.50 -15.94
CA ALA A 210 4.57 26.28 -16.03
C ALA A 210 5.29 26.00 -14.70
N PHE A 211 5.14 24.80 -14.15
CA PHE A 211 5.85 24.38 -12.94
C PHE A 211 7.23 23.82 -13.32
N ASN A 212 8.29 24.52 -12.92
CA ASN A 212 9.66 24.04 -13.12
C ASN A 212 10.17 23.32 -11.86
N LYS A 213 10.41 22.01 -11.99
CA LYS A 213 10.96 21.19 -10.91
C LYS A 213 12.45 21.47 -10.72
N LEU A 214 12.84 21.89 -9.52
CA LEU A 214 14.25 22.06 -9.15
C LEU A 214 14.93 20.70 -8.95
N VAL A 215 15.80 20.31 -9.89
CA VAL A 215 16.49 19.01 -9.89
C VAL A 215 17.38 18.84 -8.65
N THR A 216 18.12 19.88 -8.28
CA THR A 216 19.08 19.89 -7.14
C THR A 216 18.44 19.71 -5.78
N ALA A 217 17.14 19.99 -5.65
CA ALA A 217 16.41 19.85 -4.40
C ALA A 217 15.60 18.53 -4.34
N SER A 218 15.74 17.60 -5.29
CA SER A 218 14.90 16.39 -5.32
C SER A 218 15.17 15.45 -4.13
N ARG A 219 14.12 14.96 -3.47
CA ARG A 219 14.26 13.98 -2.37
C ARG A 219 14.28 12.57 -2.97
N ALA A 220 15.26 11.76 -2.55
CA ALA A 220 15.27 10.34 -2.90
C ALA A 220 14.03 9.64 -2.32
N LYS A 221 13.46 8.72 -3.10
CA LYS A 221 12.35 7.89 -2.64
C LYS A 221 12.88 6.97 -1.54
N ARG A 222 12.28 7.05 -0.35
CA ARG A 222 12.70 6.30 0.84
C ARG A 222 11.77 5.12 1.05
N ASP A 223 12.34 3.95 1.31
CA ASP A 223 11.60 2.80 1.81
C ASP A 223 11.33 2.98 3.32
N PRO A 224 10.06 3.02 3.76
CA PRO A 224 9.71 3.15 5.18
C PRO A 224 9.95 1.86 5.97
N THR A 225 10.09 0.71 5.30
CA THR A 225 10.15 -0.60 5.96
C THR A 225 11.52 -0.88 6.55
N GLY A 226 12.58 -0.32 5.97
CA GLY A 226 13.96 -0.55 6.37
C GLY A 226 14.44 -2.00 6.18
N ILE A 227 13.70 -2.82 5.43
CA ILE A 227 13.99 -4.25 5.23
C ILE A 227 14.84 -4.41 3.95
N PRO A 228 16.07 -4.92 4.06
CA PRO A 228 16.97 -5.03 2.90
C PRO A 228 16.58 -6.15 1.94
N ASN A 229 16.14 -7.31 2.46
CA ASN A 229 15.73 -8.46 1.64
C ASN A 229 14.32 -8.93 2.01
N PRO A 230 13.30 -8.58 1.19
CA PRO A 230 11.91 -8.99 1.43
C PRO A 230 11.70 -10.51 1.39
N ARG A 231 12.51 -11.27 0.63
CA ARG A 231 12.39 -12.74 0.55
C ARG A 231 12.78 -13.40 1.87
N ASP A 232 13.89 -12.97 2.45
CA ASP A 232 14.36 -13.47 3.75
C ASP A 232 13.40 -13.08 4.87
N PHE A 233 12.80 -11.88 4.78
CA PHE A 233 11.79 -11.41 5.71
C PHE A 233 10.52 -12.28 5.64
N LEU A 234 10.05 -12.64 4.46
CA LEU A 234 8.93 -13.58 4.28
C LEU A 234 9.25 -14.93 4.94
N ALA A 235 10.38 -15.54 4.59
CA ALA A 235 10.77 -16.84 5.11
C ALA A 235 10.84 -16.87 6.65
N ARG A 236 11.52 -15.88 7.25
CA ARG A 236 11.64 -15.76 8.71
C ARG A 236 10.29 -15.53 9.39
N SER A 237 9.44 -14.70 8.81
CA SER A 237 8.13 -14.37 9.40
C SER A 237 7.17 -15.56 9.33
N VAL A 238 7.16 -16.30 8.22
CA VAL A 238 6.34 -17.52 8.07
C VAL A 238 6.81 -18.62 9.02
N TYR A 239 8.12 -18.80 9.19
CA TYR A 239 8.65 -19.75 10.17
C TYR A 239 8.33 -19.35 11.61
N ALA A 240 8.46 -18.08 11.98
CA ALA A 240 8.05 -17.62 13.30
C ALA A 240 6.54 -17.88 13.55
N LEU A 241 5.72 -17.72 12.51
CA LEU A 241 4.30 -18.04 12.57
C LEU A 241 4.04 -19.54 12.72
N SER A 242 4.78 -20.41 12.03
CA SER A 242 4.62 -21.86 12.17
C SER A 242 4.99 -22.35 13.57
N GLN A 243 5.97 -21.73 14.23
CA GLN A 243 6.33 -22.03 15.62
C GLN A 243 5.24 -21.62 16.61
N THR A 244 4.54 -20.50 16.36
CA THR A 244 3.46 -20.03 17.24
C THR A 244 2.15 -20.80 17.04
N HIS A 245 1.90 -21.30 15.83
CA HIS A 245 0.70 -22.06 15.47
C HIS A 245 1.06 -23.37 14.75
N PRO A 246 1.65 -24.35 15.47
CA PRO A 246 2.06 -25.61 14.88
C PRO A 246 0.85 -26.36 14.28
N GLY A 247 1.05 -26.99 13.13
CA GLY A 247 0.03 -27.77 12.40
C GLY A 247 -0.84 -26.95 11.45
N LYS A 248 -1.43 -25.82 11.89
CA LYS A 248 -2.38 -25.05 11.06
C LYS A 248 -1.74 -24.44 9.81
N ILE A 249 -0.59 -23.79 9.96
CA ILE A 249 0.08 -23.12 8.83
C ILE A 249 0.68 -24.15 7.88
N ILE A 250 1.24 -25.23 8.42
CA ILE A 250 1.82 -26.34 7.66
C ILE A 250 0.74 -27.02 6.82
N ASP A 251 -0.44 -27.31 7.41
CA ASP A 251 -1.58 -27.87 6.69
C ASP A 251 -2.04 -26.99 5.52
N ILE A 252 -2.13 -25.68 5.73
CA ILE A 252 -2.53 -24.71 4.69
C ILE A 252 -1.48 -24.68 3.57
N VAL A 253 -0.19 -24.66 3.94
CA VAL A 253 0.92 -24.63 2.97
C VAL A 253 0.95 -25.90 2.12
N HIS A 254 0.75 -27.08 2.70
CA HIS A 254 0.80 -28.34 1.96
C HIS A 254 -0.45 -28.64 1.14
N LYS A 255 -1.64 -28.24 1.60
CA LYS A 255 -2.91 -28.61 0.96
C LYS A 255 -3.40 -27.59 -0.07
N GLU A 256 -3.16 -26.31 0.16
CA GLU A 256 -3.85 -25.24 -0.59
C GLU A 256 -2.93 -24.38 -1.48
N ILE A 257 -1.60 -24.54 -1.36
CA ILE A 257 -0.63 -23.76 -2.17
C ILE A 257 -0.18 -24.55 -3.40
N PRO A 258 -0.03 -23.89 -4.58
CA PRO A 258 0.58 -24.51 -5.75
C PRO A 258 1.99 -25.05 -5.47
N GLN A 259 2.31 -26.25 -5.96
CA GLN A 259 3.58 -26.93 -5.68
C GLN A 259 4.81 -26.10 -6.04
N GLU A 260 4.76 -25.32 -7.13
CA GLU A 260 5.85 -24.41 -7.52
C GLU A 260 6.15 -23.36 -6.45
N CYS A 261 5.11 -22.77 -5.85
CA CYS A 261 5.25 -21.76 -4.80
C CYS A 261 5.82 -22.37 -3.51
N ALA A 262 5.45 -23.61 -3.19
CA ALA A 262 6.02 -24.32 -2.04
C ALA A 262 7.53 -24.57 -2.21
N ILE A 263 8.00 -24.88 -3.43
CA ILE A 263 9.43 -25.05 -3.73
C ILE A 263 10.18 -23.72 -3.51
N TYR A 264 9.68 -22.61 -4.04
CA TYR A 264 10.32 -21.30 -3.83
C TYR A 264 10.35 -20.90 -2.35
N LEU A 265 9.27 -21.16 -1.60
CA LEU A 265 9.23 -20.88 -0.17
C LEU A 265 10.31 -21.66 0.59
N ASN A 266 10.48 -22.95 0.29
CA ASN A 266 11.52 -23.79 0.89
C ASN A 266 12.93 -23.30 0.53
N GLN A 267 13.14 -22.83 -0.70
CA GLN A 267 14.42 -22.21 -1.10
C GLN A 267 14.69 -20.93 -0.31
N TYR A 268 13.69 -20.07 -0.10
CA TYR A 268 13.85 -18.86 0.70
C TYR A 268 14.15 -19.18 2.17
N MET A 269 13.53 -20.22 2.73
CA MET A 269 13.81 -20.68 4.10
C MET A 269 15.24 -21.20 4.23
N ALA A 270 15.70 -22.02 3.28
CA ALA A 270 17.08 -22.49 3.24
C ALA A 270 18.08 -21.32 3.15
N ASN A 271 17.84 -20.35 2.26
CA ASN A 271 18.70 -19.18 2.08
C ASN A 271 18.71 -18.25 3.31
N ALA A 272 17.57 -18.14 4.00
CA ALA A 272 17.45 -17.33 5.21
C ALA A 272 18.09 -17.98 6.45
N GLY A 273 18.52 -19.25 6.36
CA GLY A 273 19.10 -20.04 7.45
C GLY A 273 18.06 -20.56 8.45
N VAL A 274 16.83 -20.79 7.98
CA VAL A 274 15.69 -21.17 8.81
C VAL A 274 15.29 -22.62 8.51
N GLY A 275 14.89 -23.39 9.53
CA GLY A 275 14.51 -24.80 9.37
C GLY A 275 13.32 -24.99 8.41
N ALA A 276 13.27 -26.15 7.75
CA ALA A 276 12.14 -26.50 6.88
C ALA A 276 10.82 -26.55 7.68
N LEU A 277 9.70 -26.29 7.01
CA LEU A 277 8.37 -26.53 7.56
C LEU A 277 8.13 -28.06 7.54
N ASP A 278 8.54 -28.75 8.60
CA ASP A 278 8.22 -30.17 8.88
C ASP A 278 7.04 -30.30 9.84
#